data_AF-A0A1I4D127-F1
#
_entry.id   AF-A0A1I4D127-F1
#
_cell.length_a   1.000
_cell.length_b   1.000
_cell.length_c   1.000
_cell.angle_alpha   90.00
_cell.angle_beta   90.00
_cell.angle_gamma   90.00
#
_symmetry.space_group_name_H-M   'P 1'
#
loop_
_entity.id
_entity.type
_entity.pdbx_description
1 polymer ?
#
loop_
_entity_poly.entity_id
_entity_poly.type
_entity_poly.pdbx_seq_one_letter_code
_entity_poly.pdbx_strand_id
1 'polypeptide(L)'
;MSTLEDIRQTFFQECEELLESLDDGLELLRDGLDEGQPVDSEAVNAVFRSVHSIKGGAAAFGLEQLVRFAHRFETTLDDLRALRLVLSFDILEVCLRAADQLAELVSAGREGRTLAEDAGAQTIAKLISLSGGGDVPPADGGEVEEGLNTYAPMPLNFDPSPMLECDSDNKSLFKISFAAQPKLFMNGHDPVHLFRELSELGDLSVESDLSRVPYLDNIRYDDCSLQWVLTLLTTEAEAALWEVFDFVVDLCTVEIQKIVQDGEPSIHIGGCTATAISAENVSTVTEGPSVPLAAEVASYSNTQSSNAEHVAKAAPIAAKATVRVDLDHVDRLINVVGELVINQAVLTQCITAADIPMTAALSSSLDEFMSLAREIQEGVMSIRAQSVKPLFQRMARIAREAADLAGKNVRFETDGEATEVDKTVMKDSSTH
;
A
#
# COMPACT_ATOMS: atom_id res chain seq x y z
N MET A 1 16.96 6.32 12.26
CA MET A 1 15.59 5.85 12.49
C MET A 1 14.69 6.87 11.83
N SER A 2 13.75 6.44 11.00
CA SER A 2 12.65 7.33 10.59
C SER A 2 11.83 7.66 11.82
N THR A 3 11.46 8.92 12.03
CA THR A 3 10.56 9.32 13.10
C THR A 3 9.12 9.03 12.70
N LEU A 4 8.23 8.84 13.67
CA LEU A 4 6.80 8.67 13.40
C LEU A 4 6.21 9.84 12.60
N GLU A 5 6.79 11.04 12.75
CA GLU A 5 6.40 12.25 12.04
C GLU A 5 6.82 12.24 10.57
N ASP A 6 8.01 11.71 10.23
CA ASP A 6 8.46 11.53 8.84
C ASP A 6 7.53 10.57 8.08
N ILE A 7 7.13 9.47 8.73
CA ILE A 7 6.21 8.48 8.15
C ILE A 7 4.81 9.10 7.98
N ARG A 8 4.36 9.89 8.96
CA ARG A 8 3.07 10.62 8.89
C ARG A 8 3.08 11.66 7.76
N GLN A 9 4.18 12.41 7.56
CA GLN A 9 4.33 13.33 6.42
C GLN A 9 4.29 12.57 5.08
N THR A 10 5.02 11.45 4.98
CA THR A 10 5.04 10.61 3.78
C THR A 10 3.63 10.15 3.41
N PHE A 11 2.86 9.64 4.38
CA PHE A 11 1.46 9.25 4.19
C PHE A 11 0.59 10.41 3.67
N PHE A 12 0.70 11.61 4.24
CA PHE A 12 -0.11 12.74 3.75
C PHE A 12 0.27 13.20 2.35
N GLN A 13 1.54 13.07 1.94
CA GLN A 13 1.94 13.33 0.57
C GLN A 13 1.47 12.23 -0.39
N GLU A 14 1.43 10.96 0.05
CA GLU A 14 0.79 9.88 -0.72
C GLU A 14 -0.73 10.09 -0.84
N CYS A 15 -1.39 10.67 0.17
CA CYS A 15 -2.79 11.09 0.02
C CYS A 15 -2.96 12.19 -1.03
N GLU A 16 -2.03 13.14 -1.18
CA GLU A 16 -2.10 14.16 -2.24
C GLU A 16 -1.96 13.51 -3.63
N GLU A 17 -1.01 12.58 -3.83
CA GLU A 17 -0.87 11.80 -5.08
C GLU A 17 -2.14 10.95 -5.39
N LEU A 18 -2.75 10.34 -4.36
CA LEU A 18 -3.96 9.52 -4.50
C LEU A 18 -5.24 10.36 -4.73
N LEU A 19 -5.31 11.57 -4.17
CA LEU A 19 -6.40 12.52 -4.44
C LEU A 19 -6.31 13.09 -5.86
N GLU A 20 -5.12 13.34 -6.39
CA GLU A 20 -4.97 13.71 -7.81
C GLU A 20 -5.46 12.58 -8.71
N SER A 21 -5.03 11.34 -8.48
CA SER A 21 -5.52 10.17 -9.23
C SER A 21 -7.02 9.87 -9.02
N LEU A 22 -7.65 10.42 -7.98
CA LEU A 22 -9.09 10.33 -7.73
C LEU A 22 -9.86 11.33 -8.60
N ASP A 23 -9.45 12.60 -8.59
CA ASP A 23 -10.06 13.64 -9.43
C ASP A 23 -9.92 13.30 -10.92
N ASP A 24 -8.75 12.83 -11.38
CA ASP A 24 -8.51 12.40 -12.77
C ASP A 24 -9.48 11.30 -13.21
N GLY A 25 -9.70 10.31 -12.35
CA GLY A 25 -10.63 9.22 -12.62
C GLY A 25 -12.10 9.67 -12.64
N LEU A 26 -12.47 10.66 -11.82
CA LEU A 26 -13.81 11.26 -11.85
C LEU A 26 -14.01 12.19 -13.06
N GLU A 27 -12.96 12.85 -13.54
CA GLU A 27 -12.96 13.67 -14.75
C GLU A 27 -13.10 12.82 -16.03
N LEU A 28 -12.35 11.71 -16.14
CA LEU A 28 -12.53 10.73 -17.22
C LEU A 28 -13.96 10.16 -17.26
N LEU A 29 -14.56 9.92 -16.09
CA LEU A 29 -15.95 9.46 -15.97
C LEU A 29 -16.98 10.55 -16.31
N ARG A 30 -16.65 11.83 -16.10
CA ARG A 30 -17.47 12.97 -16.54
C ARG A 30 -17.47 13.09 -18.06
N ASP A 31 -16.29 13.08 -18.68
CA ASP A 31 -16.15 13.36 -20.10
C ASP A 31 -16.69 12.20 -20.95
N GLY A 32 -16.49 10.96 -20.49
CA GLY A 32 -17.15 9.79 -21.09
C GLY A 32 -18.68 9.86 -21.00
N LEU A 33 -19.25 10.42 -19.92
CA LEU A 33 -20.70 10.57 -19.75
C LEU A 33 -21.27 11.70 -20.62
N ASP A 34 -20.54 12.82 -20.78
CA ASP A 34 -20.87 13.92 -21.71
C ASP A 34 -20.85 13.45 -23.18
N GLU A 35 -19.89 12.61 -23.57
CA GLU A 35 -19.81 12.01 -24.90
C GLU A 35 -20.84 10.88 -25.13
N GLY A 36 -21.49 10.38 -24.07
CA GLY A 36 -22.40 9.23 -24.13
C GLY A 36 -21.70 7.89 -24.35
N GLN A 37 -20.43 7.78 -23.96
CA GLN A 37 -19.65 6.54 -23.97
C GLN A 37 -20.13 5.56 -22.88
N PRO A 38 -19.84 4.25 -23.00
CA PRO A 38 -19.97 3.33 -21.87
C PRO A 38 -19.03 3.75 -20.74
N VAL A 39 -19.46 3.53 -19.49
CA VAL A 39 -18.67 3.79 -18.27
C VAL A 39 -17.34 3.04 -18.34
N ASP A 40 -16.22 3.76 -18.26
CA ASP A 40 -14.91 3.13 -18.23
C ASP A 40 -14.67 2.43 -16.89
N SER A 41 -14.45 1.12 -16.95
CA SER A 41 -14.14 0.31 -15.79
C SER A 41 -12.73 0.58 -15.26
N GLU A 42 -11.77 1.00 -16.10
CA GLU A 42 -10.42 1.32 -15.63
C GLU A 42 -10.43 2.59 -14.76
N ALA A 43 -11.10 3.66 -15.21
CA ALA A 43 -11.35 4.86 -14.40
C ALA A 43 -12.09 4.54 -13.07
N VAL A 44 -13.19 3.76 -13.08
CA VAL A 44 -13.87 3.36 -11.82
C VAL A 44 -12.93 2.58 -10.88
N ASN A 45 -12.09 1.69 -11.42
CA ASN A 45 -11.11 0.95 -10.62
C ASN A 45 -9.98 1.85 -10.07
N ALA A 46 -9.57 2.90 -10.78
CA ALA A 46 -8.60 3.89 -10.30
C ALA A 46 -9.17 4.69 -9.12
N VAL A 47 -10.36 5.29 -9.31
CA VAL A 47 -11.12 6.01 -8.27
C VAL A 47 -11.30 5.15 -7.01
N PHE A 48 -11.70 3.88 -7.16
CA PHE A 48 -11.82 2.93 -6.05
C PHE A 48 -10.48 2.69 -5.32
N ARG A 49 -9.38 2.46 -6.05
CA ARG A 49 -8.05 2.21 -5.47
C ARG A 49 -7.50 3.41 -4.70
N SER A 50 -7.76 4.63 -5.17
CA SER A 50 -7.39 5.85 -4.44
C SER A 50 -8.06 5.92 -3.08
N VAL A 51 -9.40 5.78 -3.03
CA VAL A 51 -10.16 5.84 -1.77
C VAL A 51 -9.80 4.69 -0.83
N HIS A 52 -9.65 3.47 -1.35
CA HIS A 52 -9.24 2.30 -0.56
C HIS A 52 -7.84 2.47 0.06
N SER A 53 -6.88 3.00 -0.70
CA SER A 53 -5.51 3.29 -0.21
C SER A 53 -5.50 4.40 0.83
N ILE A 54 -6.26 5.50 0.61
CA ILE A 54 -6.40 6.59 1.59
C ILE A 54 -7.00 6.05 2.90
N LYS A 55 -8.06 5.21 2.84
CA LYS A 55 -8.63 4.52 4.01
C LYS A 55 -7.58 3.66 4.73
N GLY A 56 -6.83 2.85 3.99
CA GLY A 56 -5.82 1.94 4.54
C GLY A 56 -4.68 2.66 5.26
N GLY A 57 -4.20 3.78 4.72
CA GLY A 57 -3.21 4.62 5.41
C GLY A 57 -3.81 5.39 6.59
N ALA A 58 -4.98 6.02 6.41
CA ALA A 58 -5.66 6.78 7.47
C ALA A 58 -5.94 5.95 8.73
N ALA A 59 -6.24 4.67 8.53
CA ALA A 59 -6.40 3.66 9.56
C ALA A 59 -5.15 3.50 10.45
N ALA A 60 -3.97 3.38 9.84
CA ALA A 60 -2.71 3.20 10.57
C ALA A 60 -2.33 4.39 11.48
N PHE A 61 -2.84 5.59 11.17
CA PHE A 61 -2.64 6.80 11.96
C PHE A 61 -3.84 7.19 12.85
N GLY A 62 -4.85 6.32 12.99
CA GLY A 62 -6.01 6.57 13.86
C GLY A 62 -6.92 7.72 13.42
N LEU A 63 -6.97 8.04 12.12
CA LEU A 63 -7.76 9.15 11.59
C LEU A 63 -9.24 8.74 11.40
N GLU A 64 -9.94 8.44 12.50
CA GLU A 64 -11.27 7.81 12.51
C GLU A 64 -12.31 8.47 11.61
N GLN A 65 -12.40 9.81 11.61
CA GLN A 65 -13.34 10.55 10.75
C GLN A 65 -13.06 10.29 9.26
N LEU A 66 -11.78 10.31 8.86
CA LEU A 66 -11.34 10.04 7.49
C LEU A 66 -11.59 8.58 7.10
N VAL A 67 -11.31 7.62 8.00
CA VAL A 67 -11.59 6.18 7.78
C VAL A 67 -13.08 5.93 7.60
N ARG A 68 -13.93 6.50 8.48
CA ARG A 68 -15.40 6.38 8.42
C ARG A 68 -15.94 6.95 7.10
N PHE A 69 -15.49 8.13 6.70
CA PHE A 69 -15.92 8.75 5.45
C PHE A 69 -15.46 7.95 4.22
N ALA A 70 -14.17 7.63 4.14
CA ALA A 70 -13.58 6.89 3.02
C ALA A 70 -14.24 5.52 2.83
N HIS A 71 -14.53 4.78 3.91
CA HIS A 71 -15.25 3.51 3.84
C HIS A 71 -16.68 3.66 3.26
N ARG A 72 -17.41 4.72 3.59
CA ARG A 72 -18.75 4.96 3.01
C ARG A 72 -18.66 5.32 1.52
N PHE A 73 -17.68 6.13 1.11
CA PHE A 73 -17.44 6.43 -0.30
C PHE A 73 -17.01 5.18 -1.10
N GLU A 74 -16.09 4.38 -0.55
CA GLU A 74 -15.63 3.10 -1.12
C GLU A 74 -16.78 2.10 -1.34
N THR A 75 -17.79 2.09 -0.46
CA THR A 75 -18.99 1.23 -0.62
C THR A 75 -19.76 1.61 -1.89
N THR A 76 -20.05 2.90 -2.09
CA THR A 76 -20.74 3.39 -3.31
C THR A 76 -19.90 3.19 -4.57
N LEU A 77 -18.57 3.28 -4.46
CA LEU A 77 -17.65 2.98 -5.56
C LEU A 77 -17.62 1.49 -5.91
N ASP A 78 -17.77 0.59 -4.92
CA ASP A 78 -17.94 -0.85 -5.21
C ASP A 78 -19.28 -1.15 -5.88
N ASP A 79 -20.36 -0.45 -5.53
CA ASP A 79 -21.66 -0.59 -6.21
C ASP A 79 -21.57 -0.19 -7.70
N LEU A 80 -20.84 0.89 -8.01
CA LEU A 80 -20.53 1.27 -9.40
C LEU A 80 -19.65 0.22 -10.09
N ARG A 81 -18.58 -0.23 -9.43
CA ARG A 81 -17.61 -1.22 -9.95
C ARG A 81 -18.26 -2.58 -10.24
N ALA A 82 -19.22 -2.99 -9.42
CA ALA A 82 -20.00 -4.21 -9.56
C ALA A 82 -21.24 -4.05 -10.47
N LEU A 83 -21.45 -2.88 -11.07
CA LEU A 83 -22.60 -2.53 -11.91
C LEU A 83 -23.96 -2.70 -11.19
N ARG A 84 -23.97 -2.62 -9.86
CA ARG A 84 -25.18 -2.56 -9.01
C ARG A 84 -25.80 -1.16 -9.07
N LEU A 85 -24.95 -0.13 -9.15
CA LEU A 85 -25.32 1.26 -9.39
C LEU A 85 -24.93 1.65 -10.83
N VAL A 86 -25.85 2.26 -11.57
CA VAL A 86 -25.59 2.77 -12.93
C VAL A 86 -25.17 4.22 -12.83
N LEU A 87 -23.97 4.57 -13.34
CA LEU A 87 -23.47 5.94 -13.28
C LEU A 87 -24.42 6.92 -14.02
N SER A 88 -24.75 8.03 -13.36
CA SER A 88 -25.49 9.17 -13.90
C SER A 88 -24.82 10.47 -13.50
N PHE A 89 -25.24 11.60 -14.09
CA PHE A 89 -24.73 12.92 -13.70
C PHE A 89 -24.97 13.21 -12.21
N ASP A 90 -26.14 12.83 -11.67
CA ASP A 90 -26.47 13.04 -10.25
C ASP A 90 -25.54 12.24 -9.33
N ILE A 91 -25.21 11.00 -9.71
CA ILE A 91 -24.30 10.13 -8.95
C ILE A 91 -22.87 10.64 -9.03
N LEU A 92 -22.42 11.03 -10.23
CA LEU A 92 -21.11 11.60 -10.46
C LEU A 92 -20.91 12.92 -9.67
N GLU A 93 -21.92 13.78 -9.62
CA GLU A 93 -21.90 15.00 -8.83
C GLU A 93 -21.74 14.68 -7.33
N VAL A 94 -22.38 13.63 -6.82
CA VAL A 94 -22.18 13.15 -5.44
C VAL A 94 -20.78 12.57 -5.23
N CYS A 95 -20.21 11.87 -6.22
CA CYS A 95 -18.82 11.40 -6.15
C CYS A 95 -17.80 12.55 -6.13
N LEU A 96 -18.00 13.61 -6.93
CA LEU A 96 -17.15 14.81 -6.93
C LEU A 96 -17.23 15.54 -5.57
N ARG A 97 -18.44 15.72 -5.03
CA ARG A 97 -18.66 16.25 -3.67
C ARG A 97 -18.04 15.37 -2.57
N ALA A 98 -17.91 14.06 -2.82
CA ALA A 98 -17.25 13.14 -1.89
C ALA A 98 -15.72 13.22 -1.98
N ALA A 99 -15.15 13.43 -3.16
CA ALA A 99 -13.73 13.74 -3.33
C ALA A 99 -13.35 15.08 -2.64
N ASP A 100 -14.14 16.13 -2.83
CA ASP A 100 -13.95 17.43 -2.13
C ASP A 100 -13.90 17.28 -0.60
N GLN A 101 -14.83 16.48 -0.06
CA GLN A 101 -14.93 16.24 1.37
C GLN A 101 -13.81 15.31 1.90
N LEU A 102 -13.38 14.33 1.10
CA LEU A 102 -12.24 13.47 1.41
C LEU A 102 -10.94 14.30 1.47
N ALA A 103 -10.74 15.22 0.53
CA ALA A 103 -9.61 16.14 0.51
C ALA A 103 -9.58 17.08 1.75
N GLU A 104 -10.73 17.58 2.19
CA GLU A 104 -10.81 18.37 3.44
C GLU A 104 -10.44 17.53 4.68
N LEU A 105 -10.91 16.29 4.76
CA LEU A 105 -10.59 15.37 5.87
C LEU A 105 -9.09 15.01 5.90
N VAL A 106 -8.48 14.77 4.74
CA VAL A 106 -7.01 14.58 4.61
C VAL A 106 -6.25 15.84 5.05
N SER A 107 -6.67 17.02 4.58
CA SER A 107 -6.01 18.29 4.94
C SER A 107 -6.11 18.61 6.43
N ALA A 108 -7.29 18.44 7.01
CA ALA A 108 -7.52 18.62 8.45
C ALA A 108 -6.70 17.62 9.29
N GLY A 109 -6.62 16.36 8.88
CA GLY A 109 -5.77 15.34 9.51
C GLY A 109 -4.28 15.67 9.46
N ARG A 110 -3.79 16.25 8.35
CA ARG A 110 -2.40 16.72 8.23
C ARG A 110 -2.11 17.83 9.23
N GLU A 111 -2.97 18.85 9.25
CA GLU A 111 -2.86 20.06 10.07
C GLU A 111 -3.20 19.83 11.55
N GLY A 112 -3.72 18.65 11.93
CA GLY A 112 -4.17 18.37 13.29
C GLY A 112 -5.46 19.10 13.69
N ARG A 113 -6.25 19.54 12.70
CA ARG A 113 -7.57 20.14 12.92
C ARG A 113 -8.63 19.05 13.10
N THR A 114 -9.38 19.12 14.19
CA THR A 114 -10.65 18.39 14.30
C THR A 114 -11.72 19.12 13.49
N LEU A 115 -12.36 18.42 12.55
CA LEU A 115 -13.58 18.90 11.89
C LEU A 115 -14.80 18.63 12.78
N ALA A 116 -15.89 19.36 12.55
CA ALA A 116 -17.17 19.12 13.24
C ALA A 116 -17.71 17.71 12.92
N GLU A 117 -18.44 17.12 13.85
CA GLU A 117 -18.92 15.72 13.72
C GLU A 117 -19.94 15.52 12.58
N ASP A 118 -20.56 16.59 12.11
CA ASP A 118 -21.46 16.63 10.95
C ASP A 118 -20.74 16.92 9.61
N ALA A 119 -19.42 17.13 9.62
CA ALA A 119 -18.64 17.32 8.39
C ALA A 119 -18.79 16.12 7.45
N GLY A 120 -19.25 16.37 6.23
CA GLY A 120 -19.54 15.34 5.25
C GLY A 120 -20.81 14.52 5.50
N ALA A 121 -21.56 14.74 6.59
CA ALA A 121 -22.75 13.94 6.91
C ALA A 121 -23.83 14.03 5.83
N GLN A 122 -24.01 15.20 5.21
CA GLN A 122 -24.92 15.38 4.06
C GLN A 122 -24.46 14.59 2.82
N THR A 123 -23.15 14.52 2.58
CA THR A 123 -22.56 13.74 1.48
C THR A 123 -22.67 12.24 1.74
N ILE A 124 -22.42 11.79 2.97
CA ILE A 124 -22.67 10.41 3.42
C ILE A 124 -24.14 10.02 3.22
N ALA A 125 -25.09 10.89 3.61
CA ALA A 125 -26.51 10.63 3.43
C ALA A 125 -26.90 10.49 1.94
N LYS A 126 -26.33 11.33 1.05
CA LYS A 126 -26.49 11.17 -0.40
C LYS A 126 -25.90 9.84 -0.90
N LEU A 127 -24.66 9.50 -0.53
CA LEU A 127 -23.99 8.24 -0.90
C LEU A 127 -24.81 7.00 -0.48
N ILE A 128 -25.33 6.97 0.75
CA ILE A 128 -26.19 5.88 1.26
C ILE A 128 -27.51 5.79 0.48
N SER A 129 -28.12 6.93 0.13
CA SER A 129 -29.35 6.95 -0.66
C SER A 129 -29.17 6.42 -2.09
N LEU A 130 -27.96 6.55 -2.66
CA LEU A 130 -27.62 6.03 -3.99
C LEU A 130 -27.18 4.55 -3.97
N SER A 131 -26.49 4.11 -2.90
CA SER A 131 -26.05 2.72 -2.68
C SER A 131 -27.20 1.73 -2.50
N GLY A 132 -28.43 2.21 -2.29
CA GLY A 132 -29.63 1.36 -2.30
C GLY A 132 -30.17 0.98 -0.93
N GLY A 133 -30.11 1.89 0.05
CA GLY A 133 -30.96 1.80 1.24
C GLY A 133 -30.52 0.77 2.29
N GLY A 134 -29.22 0.65 2.53
CA GLY A 134 -28.71 0.09 3.78
C GLY A 134 -29.10 1.00 4.95
N ASP A 135 -30.22 0.69 5.61
CA ASP A 135 -30.76 1.49 6.71
C ASP A 135 -29.81 1.47 7.91
N VAL A 136 -29.45 2.66 8.38
CA VAL A 136 -28.79 2.89 9.66
C VAL A 136 -29.58 4.01 10.33
N PRO A 137 -30.29 3.74 11.44
CA PRO A 137 -31.09 4.75 12.12
C PRO A 137 -30.28 5.99 12.51
N PRO A 138 -30.89 7.19 12.56
CA PRO A 138 -30.22 8.37 13.06
C PRO A 138 -29.78 8.16 14.51
N ALA A 139 -28.59 8.63 14.86
CA ALA A 139 -28.00 8.43 16.17
C ALA A 139 -28.84 9.09 17.28
N ASP A 140 -29.52 8.25 18.06
CA ASP A 140 -30.03 8.56 19.39
C ASP A 140 -29.53 7.48 20.37
N GLY A 141 -29.38 7.81 21.65
CA GLY A 141 -28.55 7.06 22.58
C GLY A 141 -29.15 5.72 23.03
N GLY A 142 -28.73 4.61 22.40
CA GLY A 142 -29.04 3.26 22.85
C GLY A 142 -28.06 2.21 22.32
N GLU A 143 -27.55 1.36 23.21
CA GLU A 143 -26.69 0.22 22.87
C GLU A 143 -27.55 -0.90 22.24
N VAL A 144 -27.25 -1.27 20.99
CA VAL A 144 -27.74 -2.51 20.37
C VAL A 144 -26.63 -3.09 19.48
N GLU A 145 -26.27 -4.35 19.71
CA GLU A 145 -25.42 -5.11 18.81
C GLU A 145 -26.25 -5.68 17.65
N GLU A 146 -25.80 -5.52 16.41
CA GLU A 146 -25.97 -6.58 15.40
C GLU A 146 -24.87 -6.49 14.32
N GLY A 147 -24.49 -7.63 13.76
CA GLY A 147 -23.18 -7.82 13.12
C GLY A 147 -23.10 -7.51 11.62
N LEU A 148 -22.04 -6.83 11.22
CA LEU A 148 -21.49 -6.86 9.86
C LEU A 148 -19.96 -6.84 9.92
N ASN A 149 -19.30 -7.71 9.14
CA ASN A 149 -17.84 -7.83 9.09
C ASN A 149 -17.18 -6.56 8.53
N THR A 150 -16.98 -5.56 9.38
CA THR A 150 -16.14 -4.40 9.10
C THR A 150 -14.75 -4.69 9.64
N TYR A 151 -13.77 -4.80 8.74
CA TYR A 151 -12.37 -5.02 9.10
C TYR A 151 -11.85 -3.83 9.90
N ALA A 152 -11.84 -3.95 11.24
CA ALA A 152 -11.42 -2.90 12.14
C ALA A 152 -9.88 -2.86 12.18
N PRO A 153 -9.22 -1.78 11.70
CA PRO A 153 -7.78 -1.66 11.80
C PRO A 153 -7.40 -1.38 13.25
N MET A 154 -6.49 -2.17 13.82
CA MET A 154 -5.92 -1.84 15.13
C MET A 154 -5.09 -0.55 15.02
N PRO A 155 -5.40 0.52 15.79
CA PRO A 155 -4.47 1.62 15.95
C PRO A 155 -3.24 1.12 16.74
N LEU A 156 -2.05 1.59 16.38
CA LEU A 156 -0.78 1.24 17.04
C LEU A 156 -0.66 1.93 18.42
N ASN A 157 -1.45 1.45 19.38
CA ASN A 157 -1.53 2.02 20.73
C ASN A 157 -0.45 1.45 21.66
N PHE A 158 0.60 2.22 21.93
CA PHE A 158 1.71 1.85 22.81
C PHE A 158 1.58 2.49 24.21
N ASP A 159 0.56 2.11 24.98
CA ASP A 159 0.47 2.45 26.41
C ASP A 159 -0.08 1.26 27.22
N PRO A 160 0.62 0.74 28.25
CA PRO A 160 0.25 -0.50 28.93
C PRO A 160 -0.69 -0.26 30.12
N SER A 161 -1.96 -0.64 29.98
CA SER A 161 -2.93 -0.72 31.09
C SER A 161 -3.97 -1.81 30.86
N PRO A 162 -4.61 -2.34 31.93
CA PRO A 162 -4.89 -3.76 32.03
C PRO A 162 -6.19 -4.22 31.35
N MET A 163 -6.16 -5.48 30.92
CA MET A 163 -7.34 -6.22 30.45
C MET A 163 -8.41 -6.31 31.55
N LEU A 164 -9.68 -6.19 31.16
CA LEU A 164 -10.77 -6.82 31.91
C LEU A 164 -10.92 -8.27 31.43
N GLU A 165 -11.31 -9.15 32.35
CA GLU A 165 -11.54 -10.57 32.09
C GLU A 165 -12.93 -10.79 31.48
N CYS A 166 -13.02 -11.58 30.41
CA CYS A 166 -14.26 -12.04 29.81
C CYS A 166 -14.36 -13.56 30.02
N ASP A 167 -15.40 -14.02 30.71
CA ASP A 167 -15.50 -15.38 31.23
C ASP A 167 -16.31 -16.33 30.30
N SER A 168 -16.18 -17.64 30.51
CA SER A 168 -16.93 -18.75 29.87
C SER A 168 -16.70 -19.07 28.37
N ASP A 169 -15.58 -19.78 28.12
CA ASP A 169 -15.43 -20.94 27.23
C ASP A 169 -16.38 -21.14 26.02
N ASN A 170 -15.80 -21.00 24.82
CA ASN A 170 -16.14 -21.84 23.65
C ASN A 170 -14.87 -22.32 22.92
N LYS A 171 -13.79 -22.59 23.68
CA LYS A 171 -12.48 -22.99 23.15
C LYS A 171 -12.56 -24.36 22.48
N SER A 172 -12.08 -24.42 21.24
CA SER A 172 -11.94 -25.63 20.43
C SER A 172 -10.53 -26.20 20.54
N LEU A 173 -10.41 -27.52 20.71
CA LEU A 173 -9.12 -28.21 20.74
C LEU A 173 -8.76 -28.71 19.33
N PHE A 174 -7.61 -28.27 18.82
CA PHE A 174 -7.04 -28.70 17.54
C PHE A 174 -5.72 -29.43 17.78
N LYS A 175 -5.50 -30.49 17.00
CA LYS A 175 -4.22 -31.18 16.90
C LYS A 175 -3.63 -30.92 15.52
N ILE A 176 -2.45 -30.32 15.48
CA ILE A 176 -1.71 -29.98 14.27
C ILE A 176 -0.49 -30.89 14.21
N SER A 177 -0.39 -31.73 13.18
CA SER A 177 0.79 -32.52 12.90
C SER A 177 1.64 -31.79 11.86
N PHE A 178 2.85 -31.38 12.23
CA PHE A 178 3.74 -30.56 11.40
C PHE A 178 5.05 -31.29 11.11
N ALA A 179 5.43 -31.35 9.83
CA ALA A 179 6.72 -31.86 9.38
C ALA A 179 7.36 -30.88 8.39
N ALA A 180 8.51 -30.33 8.74
CA ALA A 180 9.26 -29.44 7.86
C ALA A 180 9.95 -30.24 6.74
N GLN A 181 9.87 -29.78 5.49
CA GLN A 181 10.72 -30.30 4.42
C GLN A 181 12.09 -29.57 4.44
N PRO A 182 13.17 -30.15 3.90
CA PRO A 182 14.49 -29.50 3.90
C PRO A 182 14.51 -28.12 3.24
N LYS A 183 13.64 -27.89 2.25
CA LYS A 183 13.48 -26.60 1.55
C LYS A 183 13.07 -25.44 2.49
N LEU A 184 12.34 -25.73 3.58
CA LEU A 184 11.90 -24.72 4.55
C LEU A 184 13.10 -23.94 5.11
N PHE A 185 14.10 -24.69 5.58
CA PHE A 185 15.34 -24.16 6.15
C PHE A 185 16.26 -23.55 5.09
N MET A 186 16.29 -24.11 3.87
CA MET A 186 17.06 -23.52 2.76
C MET A 186 16.54 -22.13 2.35
N ASN A 187 15.24 -21.89 2.50
CA ASN A 187 14.61 -20.60 2.27
C ASN A 187 14.68 -19.66 3.50
N GLY A 188 15.27 -20.11 4.61
CA GLY A 188 15.47 -19.30 5.83
C GLY A 188 14.28 -19.24 6.79
N HIS A 189 13.24 -20.06 6.60
CA HIS A 189 12.12 -20.13 7.55
C HIS A 189 12.46 -21.04 8.74
N ASP A 190 12.22 -20.56 9.95
CA ASP A 190 12.33 -21.32 11.19
C ASP A 190 10.92 -21.72 11.69
N PRO A 191 10.61 -23.03 11.89
CA PRO A 191 9.36 -23.48 12.49
C PRO A 191 8.99 -22.81 13.82
N VAL A 192 9.96 -22.33 14.60
CA VAL A 192 9.72 -21.64 15.87
C VAL A 192 8.90 -20.35 15.68
N HIS A 193 8.99 -19.69 14.52
CA HIS A 193 8.13 -18.52 14.23
C HIS A 193 6.67 -18.91 14.03
N LEU A 194 6.39 -19.94 13.21
CA LEU A 194 5.05 -20.52 13.03
C LEU A 194 4.44 -20.94 14.37
N PHE A 195 5.25 -21.57 15.24
CA PHE A 195 4.79 -22.03 16.54
C PHE A 195 4.53 -20.87 17.51
N ARG A 196 5.26 -19.75 17.39
CA ARG A 196 4.97 -18.54 18.17
C ARG A 196 3.66 -17.91 17.72
N GLU A 197 3.44 -17.76 16.42
CA GLU A 197 2.20 -17.23 15.85
C GLU A 197 0.99 -18.10 16.24
N LEU A 198 1.10 -19.43 16.22
CA LEU A 198 0.07 -20.32 16.78
C LEU A 198 -0.15 -20.16 18.30
N SER A 199 0.86 -19.76 19.07
CA SER A 199 0.73 -19.48 20.51
C SER A 199 0.15 -18.09 20.81
N GLU A 200 0.13 -17.19 19.84
CA GLU A 200 -0.57 -15.92 19.90
C GLU A 200 -2.08 -16.11 19.64
N LEU A 201 -2.48 -17.20 18.95
CA LEU A 201 -3.87 -17.61 18.73
C LEU A 201 -4.50 -18.43 19.87
N GLY A 202 -3.75 -18.92 20.87
CA GLY A 202 -4.31 -19.68 21.99
C GLY A 202 -3.32 -20.51 22.79
N ASP A 203 -3.85 -21.33 23.71
CA ASP A 203 -3.04 -22.16 24.61
C ASP A 203 -2.39 -23.31 23.83
N LEU A 204 -1.12 -23.15 23.47
CA LEU A 204 -0.36 -24.08 22.64
C LEU A 204 0.57 -24.99 23.45
N SER A 205 0.40 -26.30 23.32
CA SER A 205 1.38 -27.31 23.74
C SER A 205 2.10 -27.88 22.51
N VAL A 206 3.42 -28.08 22.61
CA VAL A 206 4.26 -28.57 21.50
C VAL A 206 5.09 -29.77 21.95
N GLU A 207 4.86 -30.92 21.34
CA GLU A 207 5.66 -32.13 21.50
C GLU A 207 6.46 -32.39 20.21
N SER A 208 7.75 -32.73 20.34
CA SER A 208 8.59 -33.14 19.20
C SER A 208 8.77 -34.65 19.18
N ASP A 209 8.40 -35.29 18.06
CA ASP A 209 8.65 -36.70 17.85
C ASP A 209 10.08 -36.89 17.30
N LEU A 210 10.94 -37.46 18.14
CA LEU A 210 12.31 -37.80 17.81
C LEU A 210 12.46 -39.22 17.21
N SER A 211 11.38 -39.98 17.07
CA SER A 211 11.41 -41.40 16.63
C SER A 211 11.96 -41.60 15.22
N ARG A 212 12.00 -40.55 14.40
CA ARG A 212 12.57 -40.57 13.05
C ARG A 212 14.01 -40.06 12.96
N VAL A 213 14.59 -39.52 14.04
CA VAL A 213 15.96 -39.01 14.04
C VAL A 213 16.94 -40.18 13.95
N PRO A 214 17.79 -40.25 12.90
CA PRO A 214 18.76 -41.34 12.77
C PRO A 214 19.90 -41.20 13.80
N TYR A 215 20.57 -42.31 14.10
CA TYR A 215 21.81 -42.29 14.90
C TYR A 215 22.85 -41.34 14.29
N LEU A 216 23.66 -40.71 15.17
CA LEU A 216 24.59 -39.62 14.85
C LEU A 216 25.44 -39.86 13.60
N ASP A 217 25.93 -41.08 13.38
CA ASP A 217 26.76 -41.47 12.24
C ASP A 217 26.05 -41.37 10.87
N ASN A 218 24.71 -41.34 10.87
CA ASN A 218 23.84 -41.26 9.69
C ASN A 218 23.04 -39.94 9.60
N ILE A 219 23.25 -38.98 10.50
CA ILE A 219 22.60 -37.66 10.41
C ILE A 219 23.15 -36.92 9.19
N ARG A 220 22.26 -36.59 8.25
CA ARG A 220 22.57 -35.71 7.13
C ARG A 220 22.21 -34.27 7.50
N TYR A 221 23.01 -33.30 7.03
CA TYR A 221 22.75 -31.87 7.23
C TYR A 221 21.72 -31.29 6.25
N ASP A 222 21.29 -32.07 5.26
CA ASP A 222 20.37 -31.67 4.19
C ASP A 222 19.00 -32.37 4.27
N ASP A 223 18.68 -33.01 5.40
CA ASP A 223 17.38 -33.64 5.65
C ASP A 223 16.82 -33.24 7.03
N CYS A 224 15.49 -33.07 7.13
CA CYS A 224 14.82 -32.76 8.40
C CYS A 224 14.03 -33.99 8.88
N SER A 225 14.65 -34.78 9.76
CA SER A 225 14.03 -35.97 10.34
C SER A 225 13.15 -35.68 11.57
N LEU A 226 12.87 -34.41 11.87
CA LEU A 226 12.05 -33.99 13.01
C LEU A 226 10.58 -33.83 12.60
N GLN A 227 9.67 -34.26 13.46
CA GLN A 227 8.25 -33.97 13.35
C GLN A 227 7.74 -33.38 14.67
N TRP A 228 6.71 -32.56 14.60
CA TRP A 228 6.11 -31.89 15.75
C TRP A 228 4.61 -32.19 15.77
N VAL A 229 4.10 -32.44 16.98
CA VAL A 229 2.67 -32.56 17.26
C VAL A 229 2.32 -31.40 18.17
N LEU A 230 1.56 -30.47 17.64
CA LEU A 230 1.08 -29.31 18.37
C LEU A 230 -0.38 -29.54 18.77
N THR A 231 -0.71 -29.18 20.00
CA THR A 231 -2.08 -29.22 20.53
C THR A 231 -2.43 -27.79 20.93
N LEU A 232 -3.33 -27.18 20.16
CA LEU A 232 -3.75 -25.78 20.31
C LEU A 232 -5.19 -25.75 20.83
N LEU A 233 -5.42 -25.08 21.96
CA LEU A 233 -6.75 -24.79 22.49
C LEU A 233 -7.05 -23.30 22.23
N THR A 234 -7.96 -23.04 21.29
CA THR A 234 -8.24 -21.68 20.77
C THR A 234 -9.73 -21.44 20.53
N THR A 235 -10.17 -20.18 20.59
CA THR A 235 -11.51 -19.76 20.13
C THR A 235 -11.64 -19.71 18.61
N GLU A 236 -10.52 -19.69 17.89
CA GLU A 236 -10.48 -19.37 16.47
C GLU A 236 -10.98 -20.51 15.56
N ALA A 237 -11.44 -20.10 14.38
CA ALA A 237 -11.85 -21.02 13.32
C ALA A 237 -10.63 -21.65 12.62
N GLU A 238 -10.78 -22.88 12.11
CA GLU A 238 -9.69 -23.63 11.46
C GLU A 238 -9.00 -22.86 10.33
N ALA A 239 -9.73 -21.98 9.62
CA ALA A 239 -9.16 -21.12 8.59
C ALA A 239 -8.01 -20.23 9.09
N ALA A 240 -8.13 -19.65 10.29
CA ALA A 240 -7.09 -18.80 10.88
C ALA A 240 -5.81 -19.60 11.22
N LEU A 241 -5.96 -20.90 11.55
CA LEU A 241 -4.81 -21.79 11.77
C LEU A 241 -4.10 -22.11 10.43
N TRP A 242 -4.84 -22.18 9.32
CA TRP A 242 -4.28 -22.38 7.98
C TRP A 242 -3.59 -21.11 7.44
N GLU A 243 -4.05 -19.90 7.76
CA GLU A 243 -3.40 -18.65 7.37
C GLU A 243 -1.95 -18.56 7.87
N VAL A 244 -1.66 -19.04 9.09
CA VAL A 244 -0.29 -19.14 9.65
C VAL A 244 0.62 -20.04 8.79
N PHE A 245 0.06 -20.95 7.99
CA PHE A 245 0.83 -21.85 7.13
C PHE A 245 0.83 -21.49 5.63
N ASP A 246 0.07 -20.46 5.19
CA ASP A 246 -0.11 -20.15 3.77
C ASP A 246 1.23 -19.86 3.05
N PHE A 247 2.13 -19.12 3.71
CA PHE A 247 3.46 -18.80 3.19
C PHE A 247 4.47 -19.98 3.21
N VAL A 248 4.08 -21.16 3.71
CA VAL A 248 4.93 -22.37 3.79
C VAL A 248 4.27 -23.65 3.23
N VAL A 249 3.12 -23.56 2.55
CA VAL A 249 2.36 -24.73 2.02
C VAL A 249 3.23 -25.71 1.21
N ASP A 250 4.07 -25.22 0.30
CA ASP A 250 4.97 -26.05 -0.53
C ASP A 250 6.28 -26.48 0.18
N LEU A 251 6.47 -26.09 1.45
CA LEU A 251 7.72 -26.24 2.22
C LEU A 251 7.56 -27.12 3.48
N CYS A 252 6.35 -27.47 3.86
CA CYS A 252 6.07 -28.36 4.98
C CYS A 252 4.94 -29.35 4.65
N THR A 253 4.65 -30.25 5.58
CA THR A 253 3.44 -31.08 5.55
C THR A 253 2.71 -30.84 6.86
N VAL A 254 1.49 -30.31 6.75
CA VAL A 254 0.64 -29.93 7.87
C VAL A 254 -0.66 -30.71 7.78
N GLU A 255 -1.10 -31.30 8.88
CA GLU A 255 -2.41 -31.93 9.02
C GLU A 255 -3.09 -31.38 10.27
N ILE A 256 -4.18 -30.65 10.10
CA ILE A 256 -4.99 -30.08 11.19
C ILE A 256 -6.21 -30.97 11.43
N GLN A 257 -6.41 -31.40 12.68
CA GLN A 257 -7.55 -32.21 13.09
C GLN A 257 -8.23 -31.58 14.31
N LYS A 258 -9.51 -31.22 14.19
CA LYS A 258 -10.32 -30.76 15.33
C LYS A 258 -10.74 -31.95 16.21
N ILE A 259 -10.37 -31.91 17.49
CA ILE A 259 -10.76 -32.92 18.47
C ILE A 259 -12.13 -32.53 19.04
N VAL A 260 -13.19 -33.21 18.59
CA VAL A 260 -14.53 -33.09 19.16
C VAL A 260 -14.61 -34.01 20.38
N GLN A 261 -14.69 -33.43 21.58
CA GLN A 261 -14.70 -34.17 22.84
C GLN A 261 -16.12 -34.60 23.25
N ASP A 262 -16.56 -35.73 22.74
CA ASP A 262 -17.84 -36.35 23.11
C ASP A 262 -17.67 -37.17 24.41
N GLY A 263 -17.96 -36.55 25.57
CA GLY A 263 -18.10 -37.23 26.87
C GLY A 263 -16.93 -37.11 27.86
N GLU A 264 -17.14 -36.28 28.90
CA GLU A 264 -16.49 -36.17 30.22
C GLU A 264 -14.92 -36.15 30.35
N PRO A 265 -14.36 -35.29 31.23
CA PRO A 265 -12.92 -35.21 31.43
C PRO A 265 -12.38 -36.31 32.35
N SER A 266 -11.23 -36.89 32.00
CA SER A 266 -10.45 -37.76 32.89
C SER A 266 -8.96 -37.62 32.61
N ILE A 267 -8.35 -36.58 33.19
CA ILE A 267 -6.89 -36.38 33.15
C ILE A 267 -6.25 -37.46 34.02
N HIS A 268 -5.47 -38.36 33.41
CA HIS A 268 -4.64 -39.32 34.14
C HIS A 268 -3.17 -39.20 33.73
N ILE A 269 -2.33 -38.74 34.66
CA ILE A 269 -0.90 -38.52 34.43
C ILE A 269 -0.14 -39.85 34.63
N GLY A 270 0.72 -40.18 33.67
CA GLY A 270 1.92 -41.00 33.86
C GLY A 270 1.76 -42.52 33.77
N GLY A 271 2.74 -43.17 33.13
CA GLY A 271 2.93 -44.63 33.16
C GLY A 271 3.54 -45.19 31.89
N CYS A 272 4.81 -45.60 31.92
CA CYS A 272 5.43 -46.32 30.81
C CYS A 272 4.88 -47.76 30.70
N THR A 273 4.66 -48.26 29.48
CA THR A 273 5.11 -49.60 29.06
C THR A 273 5.08 -49.75 27.53
N ALA A 274 5.80 -50.73 27.00
CA ALA A 274 6.04 -50.90 25.56
C ALA A 274 5.11 -51.95 24.91
N THR A 275 5.32 -52.20 23.61
CA THR A 275 4.91 -53.36 22.77
C THR A 275 3.78 -53.07 21.76
N ALA A 276 3.77 -53.54 20.49
CA ALA A 276 4.80 -53.77 19.46
C ALA A 276 4.13 -54.25 18.12
N ILE A 277 4.91 -54.30 17.03
CA ILE A 277 4.79 -55.20 15.85
C ILE A 277 3.76 -54.91 14.72
N SER A 278 4.29 -55.02 13.49
CA SER A 278 3.69 -55.14 12.12
C SER A 278 3.64 -53.86 11.27
N ALA A 279 4.19 -53.76 10.04
CA ALA A 279 4.38 -54.68 8.89
C ALA A 279 3.06 -54.97 8.12
N GLU A 280 2.98 -55.01 6.78
CA GLU A 280 3.94 -54.86 5.65
C GLU A 280 3.43 -53.76 4.66
N ASN A 281 3.90 -53.45 3.43
CA ASN A 281 4.92 -53.89 2.45
C ASN A 281 5.50 -52.59 1.77
N VAL A 282 6.73 -52.46 1.23
CA VAL A 282 7.47 -53.17 0.14
C VAL A 282 6.94 -52.93 -1.29
N SER A 283 7.63 -52.05 -2.05
CA SER A 283 7.87 -52.08 -3.52
C SER A 283 8.65 -50.80 -3.95
N THR A 284 9.98 -50.68 -3.90
CA THR A 284 11.08 -51.26 -4.74
C THR A 284 11.28 -50.65 -6.16
N VAL A 285 12.34 -49.83 -6.30
CA VAL A 285 13.30 -49.73 -7.47
C VAL A 285 12.71 -49.19 -8.80
N THR A 286 13.28 -48.22 -9.53
CA THR A 286 14.64 -48.08 -10.14
C THR A 286 14.88 -46.58 -10.47
N GLU A 287 16.03 -45.94 -10.20
CA GLU A 287 17.21 -45.75 -11.11
C GLU A 287 16.86 -45.45 -12.60
N GLY A 288 17.44 -44.48 -13.32
CA GLY A 288 18.61 -43.60 -13.10
C GLY A 288 18.70 -42.44 -14.15
N PRO A 289 19.83 -41.69 -14.27
CA PRO A 289 19.81 -40.25 -14.65
C PRO A 289 20.59 -39.83 -15.93
N SER A 290 20.40 -38.57 -16.40
CA SER A 290 21.46 -37.75 -17.05
C SER A 290 21.12 -36.24 -17.20
N VAL A 291 22.16 -35.39 -17.19
CA VAL A 291 22.20 -33.96 -17.60
C VAL A 291 23.49 -33.72 -18.42
N PRO A 292 23.57 -32.74 -19.37
CA PRO A 292 24.18 -31.39 -19.15
C PRO A 292 23.40 -30.25 -19.89
N LEU A 293 23.53 -28.91 -19.70
CA LEU A 293 24.59 -27.92 -19.32
C LEU A 293 25.15 -27.10 -20.52
N ALA A 294 25.47 -25.80 -20.29
CA ALA A 294 26.10 -24.77 -21.17
C ALA A 294 25.13 -24.01 -22.13
N ALA A 295 25.03 -22.66 -22.12
CA ALA A 295 25.95 -21.57 -22.59
C ALA A 295 25.74 -21.23 -24.10
N GLU A 296 26.00 -20.04 -24.66
CA GLU A 296 26.79 -18.86 -24.23
C GLU A 296 26.20 -17.51 -24.77
N VAL A 297 26.98 -16.41 -24.88
CA VAL A 297 26.51 -15.01 -24.99
C VAL A 297 26.63 -14.31 -26.37
N ALA A 298 25.97 -13.15 -26.47
CA ALA A 298 26.33 -11.92 -27.19
C ALA A 298 26.03 -11.74 -28.71
N SER A 299 25.34 -10.63 -29.04
CA SER A 299 25.85 -9.55 -29.92
C SER A 299 24.84 -8.40 -30.11
N TYR A 300 25.33 -7.19 -30.44
CA TYR A 300 24.53 -6.01 -30.82
C TYR A 300 24.93 -5.52 -32.23
N SER A 301 23.96 -5.21 -33.12
CA SER A 301 24.06 -4.07 -34.08
C SER A 301 22.80 -3.85 -34.94
N ASN A 302 22.04 -2.81 -34.61
CA ASN A 302 21.31 -1.83 -35.46
C ASN A 302 21.18 -2.05 -37.00
N THR A 303 19.99 -1.83 -37.61
CA THR A 303 19.62 -0.62 -38.44
C THR A 303 18.37 -0.82 -39.37
N GLN A 304 17.27 -0.12 -39.06
CA GLN A 304 16.16 0.46 -39.90
C GLN A 304 15.37 -0.33 -41.00
N SER A 305 14.02 -0.25 -40.87
CA SER A 305 12.95 -0.08 -41.90
C SER A 305 12.75 -1.14 -43.03
N SER A 306 11.53 -1.57 -43.41
CA SER A 306 10.24 -0.84 -43.49
C SER A 306 8.97 -1.74 -43.57
N ASN A 307 7.80 -1.13 -43.33
CA ASN A 307 6.40 -1.52 -43.65
C ASN A 307 5.93 -2.99 -43.71
N ALA A 308 5.03 -3.35 -42.78
CA ALA A 308 3.74 -4.01 -43.06
C ALA A 308 2.73 -3.76 -41.92
N GLU A 309 1.43 -3.78 -42.19
CA GLU A 309 0.36 -3.55 -41.20
C GLU A 309 0.07 -4.80 -40.36
N HIS A 310 -0.21 -4.65 -39.06
CA HIS A 310 -1.10 -5.59 -38.36
C HIS A 310 -1.76 -5.01 -37.10
N VAL A 311 -2.89 -5.62 -36.72
CA VAL A 311 -3.82 -5.15 -35.67
C VAL A 311 -3.38 -5.53 -34.25
N ALA A 312 -3.56 -4.57 -33.34
CA ALA A 312 -3.70 -4.67 -31.87
C ALA A 312 -2.81 -5.66 -31.08
N LYS A 313 -1.87 -5.09 -30.31
CA LYS A 313 -1.65 -5.50 -28.92
C LYS A 313 -1.23 -4.29 -28.09
N ALA A 314 -1.94 -4.01 -27.00
CA ALA A 314 -1.49 -3.00 -26.03
C ALA A 314 -0.18 -3.47 -25.41
N ALA A 315 0.86 -2.65 -25.50
CA ALA A 315 2.09 -2.85 -24.74
C ALA A 315 1.84 -2.39 -23.29
N PRO A 316 2.32 -3.12 -22.26
CA PRO A 316 2.27 -2.60 -20.91
C PRO A 316 3.09 -1.31 -20.85
N ILE A 317 2.52 -0.27 -20.24
CA ILE A 317 3.26 0.97 -19.97
C ILE A 317 4.44 0.58 -19.09
N ALA A 318 5.66 0.73 -19.62
CA ALA A 318 6.87 0.49 -18.83
C ALA A 318 6.90 1.53 -17.70
N ALA A 319 6.63 1.07 -16.48
CA ALA A 319 6.59 1.92 -15.30
C ALA A 319 7.92 2.67 -15.19
N LYS A 320 7.88 3.98 -15.45
CA LYS A 320 9.04 4.85 -15.25
C LYS A 320 9.42 4.75 -13.78
N ALA A 321 10.68 4.41 -13.49
CA ALA A 321 11.17 4.38 -12.12
C ALA A 321 11.20 5.82 -11.56
N THR A 322 10.12 6.23 -10.91
CA THR A 322 9.98 7.52 -10.25
C THR A 322 10.80 7.52 -8.97
N VAL A 323 11.90 8.25 -8.97
CA VAL A 323 12.69 8.48 -7.76
C VAL A 323 12.07 9.67 -7.02
N ARG A 324 11.33 9.41 -5.93
CA ARG A 324 10.92 10.48 -5.01
C ARG A 324 12.20 11.08 -4.39
N VAL A 325 12.38 12.39 -4.54
CA VAL A 325 13.52 13.14 -4.00
C VAL A 325 13.00 14.13 -2.95
N ASP A 326 13.66 14.18 -1.79
CA ASP A 326 13.36 15.18 -0.76
C ASP A 326 13.54 16.60 -1.32
N LEU A 327 12.50 17.41 -1.20
CA LEU A 327 12.48 18.77 -1.71
C LEU A 327 13.48 19.68 -0.97
N ASP A 328 13.79 19.37 0.29
CA ASP A 328 14.84 20.02 1.07
C ASP A 328 16.25 19.71 0.52
N HIS A 329 16.44 18.57 -0.16
CA HIS A 329 17.69 18.23 -0.85
C HIS A 329 17.83 19.04 -2.15
N VAL A 330 16.74 19.25 -2.88
CA VAL A 330 16.71 20.11 -4.07
C VAL A 330 16.97 21.57 -3.70
N ASP A 331 16.31 22.08 -2.67
CA ASP A 331 16.52 23.46 -2.19
C ASP A 331 17.96 23.67 -1.66
N ARG A 332 18.59 22.65 -1.04
CA ARG A 332 20.03 22.67 -0.70
C ARG A 332 20.92 22.71 -1.95
N LEU A 333 20.61 21.96 -3.01
CA LEU A 333 21.36 21.99 -4.26
C LEU A 333 21.30 23.37 -4.95
N ILE A 334 20.13 24.02 -4.98
CA ILE A 334 19.98 25.39 -5.53
C ILE A 334 20.93 26.36 -4.83
N ASN A 335 21.02 26.31 -3.49
CA ASN A 335 21.92 27.18 -2.72
C ASN A 335 23.40 26.93 -3.05
N VAL A 336 23.83 25.66 -3.10
CA VAL A 336 25.23 25.31 -3.44
C VAL A 336 25.59 25.72 -4.87
N VAL A 337 24.68 25.60 -5.82
CA VAL A 337 24.89 26.06 -7.21
C VAL A 337 24.93 27.60 -7.28
N GLY A 338 24.09 28.30 -6.51
CA GLY A 338 24.17 29.75 -6.35
C GLY A 338 25.53 30.20 -5.79
N GLU A 339 26.01 29.55 -4.73
CA GLU A 339 27.36 29.79 -4.18
C GLU A 339 28.46 29.47 -5.21
N LEU A 340 28.31 28.44 -6.04
CA LEU A 340 29.27 28.09 -7.10
C LEU A 340 29.40 29.22 -8.14
N VAL A 341 28.27 29.77 -8.58
CA VAL A 341 28.22 30.91 -9.53
C VAL A 341 28.81 32.18 -8.90
N ILE A 342 28.50 32.46 -7.63
CA ILE A 342 29.07 33.60 -6.89
C ILE A 342 30.60 33.46 -6.76
N ASN A 343 31.09 32.27 -6.40
CA ASN A 343 32.53 32.01 -6.27
C ASN A 343 33.26 32.11 -7.61
N GLN A 344 32.64 31.73 -8.73
CA GLN A 344 33.24 31.93 -10.07
C GLN A 344 33.34 33.43 -10.43
N ALA A 345 32.33 34.23 -10.11
CA ALA A 345 32.38 35.67 -10.34
C ALA A 345 33.50 36.32 -9.51
N VAL A 346 33.64 35.91 -8.25
CA VAL A 346 34.75 36.33 -7.37
C VAL A 346 36.11 35.89 -7.94
N LEU A 347 36.26 34.66 -8.42
CA LEU A 347 37.50 34.17 -9.06
C LEU A 347 37.88 35.00 -10.29
N THR A 348 36.93 35.27 -11.20
CA THR A 348 37.14 36.11 -12.38
C THR A 348 37.55 37.54 -11.98
N GLN A 349 36.94 38.11 -10.93
CA GLN A 349 37.31 39.41 -10.42
C GLN A 349 38.68 39.41 -9.72
N CYS A 350 39.06 38.33 -9.02
CA CYS A 350 40.40 38.17 -8.44
C CYS A 350 41.48 38.04 -9.52
N ILE A 351 41.24 37.29 -10.59
CA ILE A 351 42.14 37.21 -11.76
C ILE A 351 42.36 38.60 -12.37
N THR A 352 41.27 39.36 -12.53
CA THR A 352 41.31 40.74 -13.05
C THR A 352 42.05 41.69 -12.09
N ALA A 353 41.80 41.60 -10.78
CA ALA A 353 42.44 42.46 -9.77
C ALA A 353 43.91 42.12 -9.49
N ALA A 354 44.35 40.91 -9.84
CA ALA A 354 45.74 40.47 -9.77
C ALA A 354 46.58 40.83 -11.02
N ASP A 355 45.99 41.54 -11.99
CA ASP A 355 46.58 41.91 -13.29
C ASP A 355 47.15 40.71 -14.06
N ILE A 356 46.51 39.54 -13.90
CA ILE A 356 46.88 38.30 -14.59
C ILE A 356 46.40 38.42 -16.05
N PRO A 357 47.29 38.31 -17.05
CA PRO A 357 46.89 38.46 -18.45
C PRO A 357 45.93 37.33 -18.84
N MET A 358 44.69 37.71 -19.17
CA MET A 358 43.63 36.78 -19.56
C MET A 358 43.99 36.10 -20.88
N THR A 359 44.59 34.91 -20.80
CA THR A 359 44.89 34.09 -21.98
C THR A 359 43.61 33.47 -22.54
N ALA A 360 43.57 33.21 -23.86
CA ALA A 360 42.42 32.60 -24.51
C ALA A 360 42.02 31.22 -23.92
N ALA A 361 42.98 30.49 -23.35
CA ALA A 361 42.71 29.25 -22.62
C ALA A 361 42.02 29.51 -21.27
N LEU A 362 42.50 30.51 -20.51
CA LEU A 362 41.90 30.88 -19.21
C LEU A 362 40.48 31.42 -19.37
N SER A 363 40.21 32.23 -20.40
CA SER A 363 38.84 32.67 -20.70
C SER A 363 37.95 31.48 -21.10
N SER A 364 38.41 30.61 -22.01
CA SER A 364 37.63 29.42 -22.42
C SER A 364 37.23 28.56 -21.23
N SER A 365 38.18 28.25 -20.32
CA SER A 365 37.88 27.45 -19.13
C SER A 365 36.97 28.16 -18.11
N LEU A 366 36.96 29.50 -18.04
CA LEU A 366 36.00 30.25 -17.21
C LEU A 366 34.61 30.28 -17.84
N ASP A 367 34.52 30.44 -19.16
CA ASP A 367 33.26 30.42 -19.92
C ASP A 367 32.63 29.01 -19.92
N GLU A 368 33.43 27.96 -20.10
CA GLU A 368 33.03 26.55 -19.95
C GLU A 368 32.50 26.27 -18.55
N PHE A 369 33.16 26.77 -17.51
CA PHE A 369 32.68 26.64 -16.13
C PHE A 369 31.35 27.37 -15.91
N MET A 370 31.18 28.58 -16.46
CA MET A 370 29.90 29.29 -16.40
C MET A 370 28.79 28.53 -17.11
N SER A 371 29.07 27.95 -18.28
CA SER A 371 28.11 27.12 -19.02
C SER A 371 27.70 25.90 -18.19
N LEU A 372 28.65 25.18 -17.60
CA LEU A 372 28.37 23.98 -16.79
C LEU A 372 27.64 24.32 -15.49
N ALA A 373 28.03 25.39 -14.79
CA ALA A 373 27.33 25.83 -13.58
C ALA A 373 25.88 26.25 -13.88
N ARG A 374 25.65 26.87 -15.04
CA ARG A 374 24.31 27.24 -15.52
C ARG A 374 23.49 26.01 -15.95
N GLU A 375 24.09 25.05 -16.65
CA GLU A 375 23.44 23.79 -17.04
C GLU A 375 23.00 22.98 -15.80
N ILE A 376 23.85 22.94 -14.76
CA ILE A 376 23.49 22.36 -13.45
C ILE A 376 22.36 23.18 -12.80
N GLN A 377 22.39 24.52 -12.86
CA GLN A 377 21.31 25.36 -12.32
C GLN A 377 19.96 25.08 -13.01
N GLU A 378 19.94 25.08 -14.34
CA GLU A 378 18.73 24.84 -15.14
C GLU A 378 18.20 23.41 -14.93
N GLY A 379 19.08 22.42 -14.80
CA GLY A 379 18.72 21.04 -14.44
C GLY A 379 18.14 20.91 -13.02
N VAL A 380 18.73 21.57 -12.02
CA VAL A 380 18.20 21.55 -10.63
C VAL A 380 16.87 22.30 -10.54
N MET A 381 16.68 23.39 -11.29
CA MET A 381 15.38 24.08 -11.36
C MET A 381 14.30 23.23 -12.04
N SER A 382 14.66 22.43 -13.07
CA SER A 382 13.74 21.45 -13.67
C SER A 382 13.32 20.35 -12.67
N ILE A 383 14.23 19.84 -11.84
CA ILE A 383 13.91 18.88 -10.77
C ILE A 383 12.96 19.49 -9.71
N ARG A 384 12.93 20.82 -9.58
CA ARG A 384 12.09 21.57 -8.63
C ARG A 384 10.74 22.01 -9.21
N ALA A 385 10.47 21.72 -10.48
CA ALA A 385 9.25 22.12 -11.13
C ALA A 385 8.07 21.25 -10.67
N GLN A 386 6.90 21.86 -10.47
CA GLN A 386 5.68 21.21 -9.99
C GLN A 386 4.51 21.59 -10.89
N SER A 387 3.61 20.64 -11.15
CA SER A 387 2.36 20.88 -11.88
C SER A 387 1.50 21.94 -11.19
N VAL A 388 0.86 22.82 -11.98
CA VAL A 388 -0.14 23.78 -11.46
C VAL A 388 -1.50 23.14 -11.16
N LYS A 389 -1.73 21.89 -11.58
CA LYS A 389 -2.98 21.15 -11.43
C LYS A 389 -3.59 21.14 -10.01
N PRO A 390 -2.85 21.02 -8.88
CA PRO A 390 -3.43 21.12 -7.54
C PRO A 390 -4.05 22.49 -7.20
N LEU A 391 -3.60 23.56 -7.88
CA LEU A 391 -4.22 24.88 -7.78
C LEU A 391 -5.53 24.92 -8.59
N PHE A 392 -5.56 24.31 -9.78
CA PHE A 392 -6.78 24.18 -10.59
C PHE A 392 -7.85 23.31 -9.91
N GLN A 393 -7.49 22.18 -9.31
CA GLN A 393 -8.39 21.34 -8.50
C GLN A 393 -9.02 22.14 -7.34
N ARG A 394 -8.22 22.95 -6.62
CA ARG A 394 -8.75 23.86 -5.59
C ARG A 394 -9.72 24.89 -6.16
N MET A 395 -9.44 25.45 -7.34
CA MET A 395 -10.37 26.37 -8.02
C MET A 395 -11.65 25.68 -8.49
N ALA A 396 -11.56 24.43 -8.94
CA ALA A 396 -12.72 23.62 -9.32
C ALA A 396 -13.64 23.33 -8.12
N ARG A 397 -13.07 22.97 -6.96
CA ARG A 397 -13.82 22.85 -5.69
C ARG A 397 -14.53 24.15 -5.32
N ILE A 398 -13.83 25.30 -5.34
CA ILE A 398 -14.42 26.61 -5.06
C ILE A 398 -15.53 26.95 -6.08
N ALA A 399 -15.36 26.57 -7.35
CA ALA A 399 -16.40 26.74 -8.36
C ALA A 399 -17.64 25.87 -8.10
N ARG A 400 -17.46 24.62 -7.63
CA ARG A 400 -18.56 23.73 -7.17
C ARG A 400 -19.31 24.34 -5.97
N GLU A 401 -18.58 24.77 -4.94
CA GLU A 401 -19.15 25.41 -3.74
C GLU A 401 -19.91 26.71 -4.08
N ALA A 402 -19.39 27.53 -5.00
CA ALA A 402 -20.04 28.76 -5.46
C ALA A 402 -21.27 28.51 -6.37
N ALA A 403 -21.23 27.44 -7.18
CA ALA A 403 -22.34 27.01 -8.03
C ALA A 403 -23.56 26.57 -7.20
N ASP A 404 -23.32 25.81 -6.13
CA ASP A 404 -24.31 25.43 -5.12
C ASP A 404 -24.97 26.64 -4.46
N LEU A 405 -24.17 27.55 -3.91
CA LEU A 405 -24.66 28.77 -3.24
C LEU A 405 -25.46 29.68 -4.20
N ALA A 406 -25.19 29.61 -5.50
CA ALA A 406 -25.91 30.34 -6.53
C ALA A 406 -27.14 29.58 -7.08
N GLY A 407 -27.31 28.29 -6.79
CA GLY A 407 -28.33 27.42 -7.36
C GLY A 407 -28.22 27.27 -8.88
N LYS A 408 -27.00 27.12 -9.42
CA LYS A 408 -26.72 27.08 -10.86
C LYS A 408 -25.83 25.92 -11.23
N ASN A 409 -26.16 25.21 -12.31
CA ASN A 409 -25.22 24.29 -12.93
C ASN A 409 -24.12 25.10 -13.64
N VAL A 410 -22.86 24.87 -13.28
CA VAL A 410 -21.69 25.54 -13.83
C VAL A 410 -20.72 24.48 -14.33
N ARG A 411 -20.34 24.56 -15.61
CA ARG A 411 -19.21 23.83 -16.18
C ARG A 411 -17.95 24.66 -15.96
N PHE A 412 -16.98 24.11 -15.26
CA PHE A 412 -15.66 24.71 -15.08
C PHE A 412 -14.68 23.99 -16.01
N GLU A 413 -13.99 24.74 -16.85
CA GLU A 413 -13.02 24.21 -17.83
C GLU A 413 -11.65 24.81 -17.54
N THR A 414 -10.62 23.97 -17.58
CA THR A 414 -9.23 24.33 -17.27
C THR A 414 -8.32 23.99 -18.43
N ASP A 415 -7.33 24.85 -18.69
CA ASP A 415 -6.32 24.69 -19.73
C ASP A 415 -4.94 24.98 -19.15
N GLY A 416 -3.92 24.27 -19.64
CA GLY A 416 -2.55 24.37 -19.13
C GLY A 416 -2.32 23.78 -17.74
N GLU A 417 -3.16 22.89 -17.24
CA GLU A 417 -3.00 22.27 -15.91
C GLU A 417 -1.67 21.52 -15.73
N ALA A 418 -1.18 20.84 -16.78
CA ALA A 418 0.11 20.17 -16.82
C ALA A 418 1.31 21.14 -17.01
N THR A 419 1.12 22.45 -16.84
CA THR A 419 2.23 23.41 -16.85
C THR A 419 3.07 23.25 -15.58
N GLU A 420 4.33 22.87 -15.74
CA GLU A 420 5.28 22.81 -14.64
C GLU A 420 5.81 24.21 -14.31
N VAL A 421 5.77 24.60 -13.03
CA VAL A 421 6.27 25.89 -12.52
C VAL A 421 7.17 25.68 -11.30
N ASP A 422 8.06 26.62 -11.01
CA ASP A 422 8.92 26.54 -9.82
C ASP A 422 8.10 26.62 -8.51
N LYS A 423 8.38 25.70 -7.58
CA LYS A 423 7.74 25.56 -6.27
C LYS A 423 7.65 26.84 -5.42
N THR A 424 8.56 27.82 -5.57
CA THR A 424 8.45 29.11 -4.87
C THR A 424 7.29 29.95 -5.37
N VAL A 425 7.03 29.95 -6.68
CA VAL A 425 5.88 30.67 -7.27
C VAL A 425 4.55 30.10 -6.77
N MET A 426 4.48 28.77 -6.57
CA MET A 426 3.31 28.08 -6.01
C MET A 426 3.05 28.35 -4.52
N LYS A 427 4.10 28.67 -3.74
CA LYS A 427 3.95 29.10 -2.35
C LYS A 427 3.39 30.51 -2.26
N ASP A 428 3.94 31.44 -3.04
CA ASP A 428 3.50 32.84 -3.04
C ASP A 428 2.04 32.96 -3.52
N SER A 429 1.66 32.22 -4.57
CA SER A 429 0.27 32.20 -5.07
C SER A 429 -0.74 31.53 -4.14
N SER A 430 -0.29 30.64 -3.24
CA SER A 430 -1.17 29.97 -2.26
C SER A 430 -1.47 30.80 -1.01
N THR A 431 -0.89 32.01 -0.88
CA THR A 431 -0.89 32.80 0.36
C THR A 431 -1.68 34.12 0.24
N HIS A 432 -2.54 34.28 -0.78
CA HIS A 432 -3.36 35.47 -1.05
C HIS A 432 -4.81 35.09 -1.41
#